data_AF-A0A6H1KYU0-F1
#
_entry.id   AF-A0A6H1KYU0-F1
#
_cell.length_a   1.000
_cell.length_b   1.000
_cell.length_c   1.000
_cell.angle_alpha   90.00
_cell.angle_beta   90.00
_cell.angle_gamma   90.00
#
_symmetry.space_group_name_H-M   'P 1'
#
loop_
_entity.id
_entity.type
_entity.pdbx_description
1 polymer ?
#
loop_
_entity_poly.entity_id
_entity_poly.type
_entity_poly.pdbx_seq_one_letter_code
_entity_poly.pdbx_strand_id
1 'polypeptide(L)'
;MASRASSEVPALGTPAHIPALPKLGTTWYKRGALYWLCRARTTVFLLIVMAMVCFFSISLYQGFRSEMPPTVRTVCDWVQVVAACVALVWGWVRQRRGHREGLLHPPTPEQTRQAKRAHNRRAPGLVAAGRGLVILAAPVMPAFAAYIVGWLVAWLTVREYPSEVGARRWLQEHGSSA
;
A
#
# COMPACT_ATOMS: atom_id res chain seq x y z
N MET A 1 -30.53 60.94 7.28
CA MET A 1 -29.19 60.40 7.56
C MET A 1 -29.33 59.44 8.74
N ALA A 2 -29.32 58.13 8.47
CA ALA A 2 -29.46 57.09 9.48
C ALA A 2 -28.39 56.02 9.21
N SER A 3 -27.62 55.72 10.25
CA SER A 3 -26.40 54.91 10.23
C SER A 3 -26.71 53.43 9.98
N ARG A 4 -26.08 52.83 8.96
CA ARG A 4 -25.94 51.36 8.89
C ARG A 4 -24.77 50.97 9.77
N ALA A 5 -25.06 50.73 11.05
CA ALA A 5 -24.19 49.92 11.90
C ALA A 5 -24.27 48.48 11.35
N SER A 6 -23.36 48.13 10.43
CA SER A 6 -23.19 46.76 9.97
C SER A 6 -22.55 46.00 11.11
N SER A 7 -23.34 45.10 11.69
CA SER A 7 -22.92 44.13 12.69
C SER A 7 -21.79 43.28 12.08
N GLU A 8 -20.54 43.64 12.37
CA GLU A 8 -19.41 42.73 12.18
C GLU A 8 -19.58 41.57 13.17
N VAL A 9 -20.20 40.50 12.69
CA VAL A 9 -20.07 39.19 13.29
C VAL A 9 -18.58 38.86 13.25
N PRO A 10 -17.90 38.63 14.39
CA PRO A 10 -16.52 38.19 14.38
C PRO A 10 -16.48 36.91 13.54
N ALA A 11 -15.69 36.93 12.47
CA ALA A 11 -15.42 35.75 11.68
C ALA A 11 -14.89 34.67 12.63
N LEU A 12 -15.80 33.79 13.06
CA LEU A 12 -15.50 32.61 13.85
C LEU A 12 -14.39 31.88 13.09
N GLY A 13 -13.19 31.82 13.70
CA GLY A 13 -11.98 31.34 13.07
C GLY A 13 -12.28 30.12 12.21
N THR A 14 -11.99 30.23 10.92
CA THR A 14 -12.28 29.14 9.97
C THR A 14 -11.58 27.89 10.50
N PRO A 15 -12.31 26.82 10.86
CA PRO A 15 -11.69 25.65 11.45
C PRO A 15 -10.64 25.14 10.47
N ALA A 16 -9.38 25.07 10.92
CA ALA A 16 -8.23 24.66 10.11
C ALA A 16 -8.62 23.48 9.21
N HIS A 17 -8.61 23.70 7.89
CA HIS A 17 -9.17 22.75 6.93
C HIS A 17 -8.36 21.44 6.95
N ILE A 18 -8.87 20.41 7.63
CA ILE A 18 -8.20 19.12 7.76
C ILE A 18 -8.11 18.44 6.39
N PRO A 19 -6.91 18.16 5.86
CA PRO A 19 -6.79 17.56 4.54
C PRO A 19 -7.34 16.13 4.54
N ALA A 20 -8.34 15.88 3.70
CA ALA A 20 -8.86 14.54 3.48
C ALA A 20 -7.82 13.70 2.69
N LEU A 21 -7.36 12.61 3.31
CA LEU A 21 -6.45 11.65 2.70
C LEU A 21 -7.23 10.60 1.88
N PRO A 22 -6.67 10.10 0.76
CA PRO A 22 -7.33 9.05 0.00
C PRO A 22 -7.54 7.77 0.84
N LYS A 23 -8.73 7.15 0.73
CA LYS A 23 -9.22 5.99 1.53
C LYS A 23 -9.52 6.28 3.01
N LEU A 24 -8.81 7.18 3.67
CA LEU A 24 -9.03 7.50 5.10
C LEU A 24 -9.95 8.70 5.34
N GLY A 25 -10.13 9.61 4.37
CA GLY A 25 -10.90 10.84 4.57
C GLY A 25 -10.23 11.73 5.62
N THR A 26 -11.00 12.27 6.57
CA THR A 26 -10.50 13.04 7.73
C THR A 26 -10.31 12.17 8.99
N THR A 27 -10.64 10.87 8.92
CA THR A 27 -10.66 9.98 10.10
C THR A 27 -9.27 9.70 10.68
N TRP A 28 -8.21 9.95 9.91
CA TRP A 28 -6.82 9.84 10.36
C TRP A 28 -6.48 10.82 11.49
N TYR A 29 -7.14 11.98 11.55
CA TYR A 29 -6.85 13.02 12.54
C TYR A 29 -7.25 12.58 13.96
N LYS A 30 -8.42 11.93 14.11
CA LYS A 30 -8.95 11.50 15.42
C LYS A 30 -8.48 10.13 15.89
N ARG A 31 -7.85 9.31 15.02
CA ARG A 31 -7.46 7.90 15.30
C ARG A 31 -8.56 7.06 15.99
N GLY A 32 -9.83 7.37 15.73
CA GLY A 32 -10.98 6.75 16.40
C GLY A 32 -11.32 5.35 15.88
N ALA A 33 -12.42 4.76 16.37
CA ALA A 33 -12.84 3.40 16.01
C ALA A 33 -12.96 3.15 14.49
N LEU A 34 -13.45 4.13 13.73
CA LEU A 34 -13.57 4.03 12.26
C LEU A 34 -12.22 3.95 11.54
N TYR A 35 -11.18 4.60 12.07
CA TYR A 35 -9.82 4.48 11.55
C TYR A 35 -9.31 3.05 11.71
N TRP A 36 -9.47 2.49 12.91
CA TRP A 36 -9.08 1.11 13.21
C TRP A 36 -9.89 0.09 12.42
N LEU A 37 -11.20 0.32 12.21
CA LEU A 37 -12.05 -0.54 11.39
C LEU A 37 -11.63 -0.52 9.91
N CYS A 38 -11.37 0.66 9.34
CA CYS A 38 -10.86 0.79 7.97
C CYS A 38 -9.50 0.09 7.79
N ARG A 39 -8.64 0.20 8.81
CA ARG A 39 -7.33 -0.45 8.83
C ARG A 39 -7.43 -1.97 8.96
N ALA A 40 -8.29 -2.46 9.86
CA ALA A 40 -8.56 -3.89 10.04
C ALA A 40 -9.15 -4.50 8.76
N ARG A 41 -10.15 -3.85 8.15
CA ARG A 41 -10.73 -4.28 6.88
C ARG A 41 -9.69 -4.37 5.76
N THR A 42 -8.82 -3.37 5.66
CA THR A 42 -7.73 -3.39 4.66
C THR A 42 -6.73 -4.50 4.93
N THR A 43 -6.43 -4.76 6.21
CA THR A 43 -5.54 -5.84 6.65
C THR A 43 -6.12 -7.20 6.29
N VAL A 44 -7.38 -7.47 6.66
CA VAL A 44 -8.09 -8.71 6.34
C VAL A 44 -8.15 -8.91 4.83
N PHE A 45 -8.50 -7.88 4.07
CA PHE A 45 -8.53 -7.94 2.60
C PHE A 45 -7.16 -8.34 2.02
N LEU A 46 -6.06 -7.73 2.51
CA LEU A 46 -4.72 -8.05 2.03
C LEU A 46 -4.28 -9.47 2.42
N LEU A 47 -4.63 -9.94 3.61
CA LEU A 47 -4.38 -11.33 4.02
C LEU A 47 -5.11 -12.32 3.11
N ILE A 48 -6.36 -12.05 2.75
CA ILE A 48 -7.11 -12.88 1.79
C ILE A 48 -6.43 -12.88 0.42
N VAL A 49 -6.02 -11.70 -0.08
CA VAL A 49 -5.30 -11.60 -1.36
C VAL A 49 -3.99 -12.38 -1.32
N MET A 50 -3.21 -12.28 -0.23
CA MET A 50 -1.98 -13.04 -0.05
C MET A 50 -2.23 -14.54 -0.06
N ALA A 51 -3.21 -15.02 0.71
CA ALA A 51 -3.57 -16.43 0.74
C ALA A 51 -3.97 -16.93 -0.65
N MET A 52 -4.77 -16.14 -1.38
CA MET A 52 -5.18 -16.46 -2.74
C MET A 52 -3.98 -16.53 -3.70
N VAL A 53 -3.06 -15.56 -3.64
CA VAL A 53 -1.85 -15.55 -4.48
C VAL A 53 -0.95 -16.75 -4.18
N CYS A 54 -0.73 -17.07 -2.90
CA CYS A 54 0.03 -18.26 -2.50
C CYS A 54 -0.64 -19.54 -3.01
N PHE A 55 -1.96 -19.66 -2.84
CA PHE A 55 -2.73 -20.81 -3.31
C PHE A 55 -2.59 -21.01 -4.81
N PHE A 56 -2.86 -19.98 -5.62
CA PHE A 56 -2.71 -20.08 -7.08
C PHE A 56 -1.28 -20.42 -7.50
N SER A 57 -0.29 -19.82 -6.84
CA SER A 57 1.11 -20.07 -7.15
C SER A 57 1.53 -21.50 -6.83
N ILE A 58 1.10 -22.06 -5.70
CA ILE A 58 1.41 -23.45 -5.31
C ILE A 58 0.69 -24.41 -6.25
N SER A 59 -0.60 -24.20 -6.51
CA SER A 59 -1.39 -25.04 -7.42
C SER A 59 -0.81 -25.08 -8.83
N LEU A 60 -0.34 -23.93 -9.35
CA LEU A 60 0.32 -23.86 -10.65
C LEU A 60 1.66 -24.61 -10.67
N TYR A 61 2.47 -24.46 -9.62
CA TYR A 61 3.75 -25.17 -9.51
C TYR A 61 3.57 -26.68 -9.35
N GLN A 62 2.53 -27.13 -8.62
CA GLN A 62 2.21 -28.55 -8.49
C GLN A 62 1.86 -29.19 -9.85
N GLY A 63 1.12 -28.48 -10.71
CA GLY A 63 0.84 -28.95 -12.07
C GLY A 63 2.09 -29.06 -12.95
N PHE A 64 3.10 -28.21 -12.75
CA PHE A 64 4.38 -28.34 -13.45
C PHE A 64 5.25 -29.47 -12.89
N ARG A 65 5.20 -29.65 -11.57
CA ARG A 65 5.94 -30.71 -10.85
C ARG A 65 5.49 -32.10 -11.26
N SER A 66 4.20 -32.33 -11.52
CA SER A 66 3.65 -33.66 -11.85
C SER A 66 4.23 -34.27 -13.14
N GLU A 67 4.78 -33.46 -14.04
CA GLU A 67 5.36 -33.93 -15.31
C GLU A 67 6.86 -34.30 -15.21
N MET A 68 7.53 -33.99 -14.09
CA MET A 68 8.99 -34.13 -13.97
C MET A 68 9.48 -35.48 -13.40
N PRO A 69 10.70 -35.93 -13.69
CA PRO A 69 11.34 -37.06 -13.01
C PRO A 69 11.64 -36.78 -11.51
N PRO A 70 11.62 -37.78 -10.62
CA PRO A 70 11.76 -37.59 -9.16
C PRO A 70 13.03 -36.83 -8.72
N THR A 71 14.16 -37.10 -9.36
CA THR A 71 15.44 -36.45 -9.05
C THR A 71 15.44 -34.97 -9.42
N VAL A 72 14.88 -34.64 -10.60
CA VAL A 72 14.75 -33.26 -11.08
C VAL A 72 13.77 -32.48 -10.20
N ARG A 73 12.66 -33.10 -9.78
CA ARG A 73 11.69 -32.50 -8.85
C ARG A 73 12.36 -32.03 -7.56
N THR A 74 13.20 -32.88 -6.97
CA THR A 74 13.86 -32.57 -5.69
C THR A 74 14.79 -31.36 -5.82
N VAL A 75 15.57 -31.29 -6.89
CA VAL A 75 16.46 -30.15 -7.16
C VAL A 75 15.65 -28.87 -7.40
N CYS A 76 14.60 -28.94 -8.25
CA CYS A 76 13.72 -27.80 -8.51
C CYS A 76 13.04 -27.29 -7.24
N ASP A 77 12.56 -28.17 -6.37
CA ASP A 77 11.92 -27.79 -5.11
C ASP A 77 12.88 -27.02 -4.21
N TRP A 78 14.12 -27.49 -4.03
CA TRP A 78 15.13 -26.79 -3.22
C TRP A 78 15.48 -25.43 -3.80
N VAL A 79 15.68 -25.35 -5.12
CA VAL A 79 15.91 -24.07 -5.81
C VAL A 79 14.73 -23.12 -5.60
N GLN A 80 13.50 -23.62 -5.70
CA GLN A 80 12.29 -22.83 -5.51
C GLN A 80 12.15 -22.32 -4.07
N VAL A 81 12.45 -23.16 -3.08
CA VAL A 81 12.42 -22.79 -1.66
C VAL A 81 13.43 -21.69 -1.37
N VAL A 82 14.68 -21.87 -1.83
CA VAL A 82 15.74 -20.86 -1.63
C VAL A 82 15.36 -19.55 -2.33
N ALA A 83 14.88 -19.62 -3.58
CA ALA A 83 14.44 -18.45 -4.33
C ALA A 83 13.27 -17.73 -3.63
N ALA A 84 12.29 -18.46 -3.10
CA ALA A 84 11.16 -17.90 -2.37
C ALA A 84 11.60 -17.24 -1.06
N CYS A 85 12.51 -17.86 -0.29
CA CYS A 85 13.07 -17.26 0.91
C CYS A 85 13.79 -15.94 0.62
N VAL A 86 14.67 -15.93 -0.40
CA VAL A 86 15.39 -14.73 -0.83
C VAL A 86 14.41 -13.65 -1.28
N ALA A 87 13.43 -14.02 -2.11
CA ALA A 87 12.43 -13.11 -2.64
C ALA A 87 11.56 -12.49 -1.52
N LEU A 88 11.16 -13.27 -0.52
CA LEU A 88 10.42 -12.81 0.65
C LEU A 88 11.22 -11.77 1.45
N VAL A 89 12.48 -12.10 1.78
CA VAL A 89 13.37 -11.17 2.50
C VAL A 89 13.61 -9.91 1.68
N TRP A 90 13.81 -10.04 0.37
CA TRP A 90 13.99 -8.91 -0.53
C TRP A 90 12.76 -8.00 -0.57
N GLY A 91 11.55 -8.57 -0.69
CA GLY A 91 10.30 -7.83 -0.66
C GLY A 91 10.10 -7.07 0.64
N TRP A 92 10.42 -7.71 1.77
CA TRP A 92 10.42 -7.08 3.08
C TRP A 92 11.38 -5.89 3.15
N VAL A 93 12.66 -6.11 2.81
CA VAL A 93 13.70 -5.07 2.88
C VAL A 93 13.36 -3.90 1.97
N ARG A 94 12.95 -4.17 0.73
CA ARG A 94 12.58 -3.16 -0.26
C ARG A 94 11.41 -2.30 0.22
N GLN A 95 10.38 -2.91 0.81
CA GLN A 95 9.26 -2.18 1.41
C GLN A 95 9.69 -1.34 2.61
N ARG A 96 10.54 -1.88 3.50
CA ARG A 96 11.02 -1.13 4.69
C ARG A 96 11.92 0.05 4.29
N ARG A 97 12.75 -0.12 3.27
CA ARG A 97 13.57 0.97 2.70
C ARG A 97 12.69 2.07 2.12
N GLY A 98 11.76 1.72 1.23
CA GLY A 98 10.83 2.70 0.65
C GLY A 98 9.94 3.39 1.69
N HIS A 99 9.52 2.66 2.73
CA HIS A 99 8.79 3.25 3.86
C HIS A 99 9.66 4.25 4.65
N ARG A 100 10.91 3.90 4.95
CA ARG A 100 11.86 4.79 5.63
C ARG A 100 12.15 6.05 4.80
N GLU A 101 12.37 5.89 3.50
CA GLU A 101 12.55 7.01 2.56
C GLU A 101 11.33 7.94 2.56
N GLY A 102 10.12 7.37 2.50
CA GLY A 102 8.88 8.14 2.58
C GLY A 102 8.66 8.85 3.92
N LEU A 103 9.19 8.32 5.03
CA LEU A 103 9.14 9.01 6.32
C LEU A 103 10.13 10.18 6.41
N LEU A 104 11.28 10.06 5.76
CA LEU A 104 12.28 11.15 5.67
C LEU A 104 11.74 12.30 4.81
N HIS A 105 11.13 11.97 3.68
CA HIS A 105 10.54 12.93 2.73
C HIS A 105 9.03 12.69 2.60
N PRO A 106 8.23 13.11 3.59
CA PRO A 106 6.82 12.81 3.59
C PRO A 106 6.10 13.60 2.48
N PRO A 107 5.25 12.94 1.67
CA PRO A 107 4.56 13.58 0.57
C PRO A 107 3.48 14.54 1.07
N THR A 108 3.30 15.66 0.35
CA THR A 108 2.21 16.60 0.65
C THR A 108 0.84 15.99 0.29
N PRO A 109 -0.26 16.46 0.90
CA PRO A 109 -1.61 15.95 0.59
C PRO A 109 -1.95 16.00 -0.91
N GLU A 110 -1.50 17.04 -1.63
CA GLU A 110 -1.71 17.16 -3.07
C GLU A 110 -0.93 16.13 -3.87
N GLN A 111 0.34 15.91 -3.52
CA GLN A 111 1.18 14.87 -4.14
C GLN A 111 0.56 13.48 -3.97
N THR A 112 0.00 13.16 -2.79
CA THR A 112 -0.69 11.88 -2.59
C THR A 112 -1.93 11.72 -3.46
N ARG A 113 -2.69 12.81 -3.68
CA ARG A 113 -3.87 12.81 -4.57
C ARG A 113 -3.46 12.64 -6.03
N GLN A 114 -2.43 13.36 -6.48
CA GLN A 114 -1.91 13.26 -7.85
C GLN A 114 -1.34 11.88 -8.13
N ALA A 115 -0.54 11.33 -7.22
CA ALA A 115 0.01 9.97 -7.34
C ALA A 115 -1.10 8.92 -7.47
N LYS A 116 -2.18 9.03 -6.69
CA LYS A 116 -3.32 8.11 -6.79
C LYS A 116 -4.06 8.25 -8.12
N ARG A 117 -4.27 9.47 -8.61
CA ARG A 117 -4.91 9.71 -9.93
C ARG A 117 -4.07 9.12 -11.07
N ALA A 118 -2.74 9.32 -11.02
CA ALA A 118 -1.81 8.75 -11.99
C ALA A 118 -1.82 7.21 -11.95
N HIS A 119 -1.83 6.62 -10.74
CA HIS A 119 -1.93 5.17 -10.57
C HIS A 119 -3.25 4.62 -11.15
N ASN A 120 -4.39 5.23 -10.83
CA ASN A 120 -5.70 4.80 -11.34
C ASN A 120 -5.79 4.88 -12.88
N ARG A 121 -5.13 5.85 -13.51
CA ARG A 121 -5.08 5.96 -14.98
C ARG A 121 -4.20 4.88 -15.62
N ARG A 122 -3.10 4.48 -14.96
CA ARG A 122 -2.13 3.50 -15.50
C ARG A 122 -2.46 2.05 -15.17
N ALA A 123 -3.14 1.81 -14.06
CA ALA A 123 -3.50 0.48 -13.56
C ALA A 123 -4.20 -0.42 -14.60
N PRO A 124 -5.25 0.02 -15.33
CA PRO A 124 -5.91 -0.85 -16.30
C PRO A 124 -5.00 -1.24 -17.48
N GLY A 125 -4.13 -0.34 -17.96
CA GLY A 125 -3.18 -0.63 -19.03
C GLY A 125 -2.09 -1.63 -18.63
N LEU A 126 -1.60 -1.54 -17.38
CA LEU A 126 -0.61 -2.48 -16.83
C LEU A 126 -1.20 -3.89 -16.60
N VAL A 127 -2.45 -3.97 -16.14
CA VAL A 127 -3.15 -5.25 -15.95
C VAL A 127 -3.41 -5.95 -17.29
N ALA A 128 -3.73 -5.19 -18.35
CA ALA A 128 -3.90 -5.73 -19.69
C ALA A 128 -2.58 -6.26 -20.27
N ALA A 129 -1.47 -5.53 -20.09
CA ALA A 129 -0.15 -5.93 -20.58
C ALA A 129 0.44 -7.15 -19.86
N GLY A 130 0.11 -7.36 -18.57
CA GLY A 130 0.65 -8.46 -17.78
C GLY A 130 0.07 -9.85 -18.09
N ARG A 131 -1.10 -9.94 -18.73
CA ARG A 131 -1.83 -11.21 -18.93
C ARG A 131 -1.07 -12.24 -19.75
N GLY A 132 -0.28 -11.82 -20.74
CA GLY A 132 0.49 -12.74 -21.59
C GLY A 132 1.73 -13.34 -20.88
N LEU A 133 2.31 -12.63 -19.90
CA LEU A 133 3.55 -13.02 -19.25
C LEU A 133 3.33 -14.08 -18.14
N VAL A 134 2.12 -14.14 -17.58
CA VAL A 134 1.79 -15.01 -16.44
C VAL A 134 1.91 -16.50 -16.79
N ILE A 135 1.63 -16.89 -18.04
CA ILE A 135 1.69 -18.29 -18.48
C ILE A 135 3.14 -18.74 -18.66
N LEU A 136 4.01 -17.89 -19.21
CA LEU A 136 5.43 -18.22 -19.43
C LEU A 136 6.24 -18.26 -18.13
N ALA A 137 5.77 -17.56 -17.09
CA ALA A 137 6.47 -17.39 -15.82
C ALA A 137 6.04 -18.38 -14.73
N ALA A 138 5.28 -19.44 -15.06
CA ALA A 138 4.80 -20.44 -14.10
C ALA A 138 5.88 -20.97 -13.12
N PRO A 139 7.13 -21.24 -13.54
CA PRO A 139 8.20 -21.67 -12.61
C PRO A 139 8.62 -20.57 -11.63
N VAL A 140 8.49 -19.30 -11.99
CA VAL A 140 8.93 -18.14 -11.20
C VAL A 140 7.83 -17.66 -10.25
N MET A 141 6.58 -18.10 -10.45
CA MET A 141 5.42 -17.64 -9.68
C MET A 141 5.60 -17.80 -8.16
N PRO A 142 6.13 -18.92 -7.61
CA PRO A 142 6.28 -19.04 -6.16
C PRO A 142 7.26 -18.03 -5.56
N ALA A 143 8.36 -17.73 -6.26
CA ALA A 143 9.30 -16.72 -5.79
C ALA A 143 8.69 -15.31 -5.89
N PHE A 144 7.97 -15.02 -6.97
CA PHE A 144 7.27 -13.74 -7.13
C PHE A 144 6.16 -13.55 -6.08
N ALA A 145 5.37 -14.59 -5.80
CA ALA A 145 4.38 -14.60 -4.74
C ALA A 145 5.03 -14.34 -3.38
N ALA A 146 6.15 -15.01 -3.07
CA ALA A 146 6.89 -14.82 -1.83
C ALA A 146 7.41 -13.38 -1.68
N TYR A 147 7.89 -12.76 -2.77
CA TYR A 147 8.26 -11.34 -2.78
C TYR A 147 7.08 -10.42 -2.42
N ILE A 148 5.92 -10.62 -3.07
CA ILE A 148 4.71 -9.83 -2.79
C ILE A 148 4.27 -10.02 -1.34
N VAL A 149 4.32 -11.25 -0.83
CA VAL A 149 4.02 -11.57 0.56
C VAL A 149 4.96 -10.82 1.51
N GLY A 150 6.28 -10.92 1.33
CA GLY A 150 7.26 -10.22 2.16
C GLY A 150 7.04 -8.70 2.16
N TRP A 151 6.73 -8.14 0.99
CA TRP A 151 6.39 -6.72 0.84
C TRP A 151 5.10 -6.36 1.60
N LEU A 152 4.01 -7.12 1.44
CA LEU A 152 2.73 -6.82 2.07
C LEU A 152 2.78 -6.99 3.59
N VAL A 153 3.47 -8.00 4.10
CA VAL A 153 3.68 -8.17 5.56
C VAL A 153 4.48 -6.99 6.12
N ALA A 154 5.55 -6.57 5.43
CA ALA A 154 6.30 -5.37 5.83
C ALA A 154 5.43 -4.11 5.84
N TRP A 155 4.48 -3.98 4.91
CA TRP A 155 3.52 -2.88 4.85
C TRP A 155 2.49 -2.93 5.99
N LEU A 156 1.93 -4.10 6.29
CA LEU A 156 0.93 -4.28 7.35
C LEU A 156 1.49 -4.03 8.76
N THR A 157 2.77 -4.32 8.97
CA THR A 157 3.46 -4.14 10.27
C THR A 157 3.89 -2.69 10.54
N VAL A 158 3.71 -1.77 9.58
CA VAL A 158 4.05 -0.36 9.76
C VAL A 158 3.00 0.33 10.64
N ARG A 159 3.42 1.01 11.71
CA ARG A 159 2.50 1.73 12.61
C ARG A 159 1.89 2.98 12.00
N GLU A 160 2.66 3.75 11.22
CA GLU A 160 2.22 5.03 10.63
C GLU A 160 2.61 5.15 9.16
N TYR A 161 1.68 5.63 8.34
CA TYR A 161 1.94 5.81 6.91
C TYR A 161 2.62 7.17 6.63
N PRO A 162 3.57 7.23 5.67
CA PRO A 162 4.21 8.48 5.27
C PRO A 162 3.24 9.60 4.92
N SER A 163 2.10 9.27 4.29
CA SER A 163 1.03 10.23 3.97
C SER A 163 0.36 10.82 5.21
N GLU A 164 0.24 10.06 6.31
CA GLU A 164 -0.31 10.57 7.58
C GLU A 164 0.70 11.48 8.30
N VAL A 165 2.00 11.22 8.15
CA VAL A 165 3.08 12.08 8.68
C VAL A 165 3.15 13.39 7.88
N GLY A 166 3.09 13.31 6.55
CA GLY A 166 3.06 14.48 5.67
C GLY A 166 1.86 15.37 5.89
N ALA A 167 0.67 14.77 6.04
CA ALA A 167 -0.54 15.53 6.37
C ALA A 167 -0.45 16.22 7.75
N ARG A 168 0.22 15.62 8.74
CA ARG A 168 0.46 16.25 10.05
C ARG A 168 1.45 17.41 9.96
N ARG A 169 2.59 17.23 9.27
CA ARG A 169 3.57 18.31 9.08
C ARG A 169 2.97 19.50 8.33
N TRP A 170 2.20 19.22 7.28
CA TRP A 170 1.48 20.26 6.53
C TRP A 170 0.50 21.06 7.44
N LEU A 171 -0.26 20.37 8.30
CA LEU A 171 -1.14 21.03 9.28
C LEU A 171 -0.35 21.84 10.33
N GLN A 172 0.83 21.39 10.74
CA GLN A 172 1.67 22.16 11.67
C GLN A 172 2.15 23.46 11.02
N GLU A 173 2.66 23.39 9.79
CA GLU A 173 3.18 24.55 9.05
C GLU A 173 2.09 25.57 8.68
N HIS A 174 0.90 25.10 8.29
CA HIS A 174 -0.20 25.96 7.82
C HIS A 174 -1.24 26.28 8.90
N GLY A 175 -1.26 25.53 10.00
CA GLY A 175 -2.16 25.74 11.13
C GLY A 175 -1.57 26.63 12.23
N SER A 176 -0.25 26.81 12.30
CA SER A 176 0.40 27.77 13.21
C SER A 176 0.52 29.18 12.64
N SER A 177 -0.01 29.41 11.44
CA SER A 177 0.05 30.69 10.70
C SER A 177 -1.28 31.46 10.75
N ALA A 178 -2.18 31.09 11.66
CA ALA A 178 -3.46 31.75 11.96
C ALA A 178 -3.51 32.10 13.45
#